data_AF-A0A388RX68-F1
#
_entry.id   AF-A0A388RX68-F1
#
_cell.length_a   1.000
_cell.length_b   1.000
_cell.length_c   1.000
_cell.angle_alpha   90.00
_cell.angle_beta   90.00
_cell.angle_gamma   90.00
#
_symmetry.space_group_name_H-M   'P 1'
#
loop_
_entity.id
_entity.type
_entity.pdbx_description
1 polymer ?
#
loop_
_entity_poly.entity_id
_entity_poly.type
_entity_poly.pdbx_seq_one_letter_code
_entity_poly.pdbx_strand_id
1 'polypeptide(L)'
;MSLNDALNNSRMASASALAGDQARNTRTVRLANVTSVKLDNGQVDFTTWGIHKDLYHPIFQVIDQDSWTYGFAPRYTGRFTLGGMRNEVIAGLRFFGGNNDARQYINVNGTRGAQTLNARQDAYNYEAYLEDRLYVAPTVALMAGVKAYRNRREITPTR
;
A
#
# COMPACT_ATOMS: atom_id res chain seq x y z
N MET A 1 21.67 -21.92 15.61
CA MET A 1 21.52 -21.38 16.98
C MET A 1 20.93 -22.47 17.84
N SER A 2 21.47 -22.66 19.04
CA SER A 2 20.92 -23.58 20.04
C SER A 2 19.93 -22.87 20.99
N LEU A 3 19.19 -23.64 21.79
CA LEU A 3 18.37 -23.09 22.88
C LEU A 3 19.23 -22.31 23.89
N ASN A 4 20.43 -22.82 24.20
CA ASN A 4 21.35 -22.15 25.12
C ASN A 4 21.81 -20.78 24.59
N ASP A 5 22.09 -20.68 23.29
CA ASP A 5 22.44 -19.42 22.64
C ASP A 5 21.27 -18.43 22.69
N ALA A 6 20.04 -18.91 22.47
CA ALA A 6 18.85 -18.06 22.53
C ALA A 6 18.61 -17.48 23.95
N LEU A 7 18.93 -18.24 24.99
CA LEU A 7 18.75 -17.81 26.38
C LEU A 7 19.90 -16.92 26.89
N ASN A 8 21.13 -17.20 26.48
CA ASN A 8 22.33 -16.59 27.08
C ASN A 8 23.11 -15.67 26.14
N ASN A 9 22.82 -15.69 24.83
CA ASN A 9 23.46 -14.84 23.82
C ASN A 9 22.45 -14.44 22.73
N SER A 10 21.31 -13.88 23.16
CA SER A 10 20.14 -13.61 22.33
C SER A 10 20.36 -12.63 21.17
N ARG A 11 21.50 -11.91 21.14
CA ARG A 11 21.90 -11.00 20.06
C ARG A 11 22.85 -11.62 19.02
N MET A 12 23.28 -12.87 19.21
CA MET A 12 24.19 -13.52 18.28
C MET A 12 23.53 -13.76 16.92
N ALA A 13 24.18 -13.30 15.86
CA ALA A 13 23.77 -13.59 14.49
C ALA A 13 24.10 -15.04 14.10
N SER A 14 23.32 -15.63 13.20
CA SER A 14 23.65 -16.95 12.64
C SER A 14 24.92 -16.86 11.77
N ALA A 15 25.66 -17.97 11.66
CA ALA A 15 26.84 -18.04 10.81
C ALA A 15 26.53 -17.67 9.35
N SER A 16 25.35 -18.05 8.83
CA SER A 16 24.92 -17.71 7.47
C SER A 16 24.60 -16.22 7.31
N ALA A 17 24.08 -15.57 8.35
CA ALA A 17 23.83 -14.14 8.34
C ALA A 17 25.14 -13.36 8.34
N LEU A 18 26.12 -13.78 9.14
CA LEU A 18 27.46 -13.18 9.17
C LEU A 18 28.20 -13.38 7.85
N ALA A 19 28.22 -14.62 7.32
CA ALA A 19 28.89 -14.93 6.07
C ALA A 19 28.29 -14.16 4.88
N GLY A 20 26.98 -13.97 4.86
CA GLY A 20 26.29 -13.23 3.81
C GLY A 20 26.19 -11.72 4.05
N ASP A 21 26.77 -11.19 5.14
CA ASP A 21 26.52 -9.82 5.63
C ASP A 21 25.03 -9.43 5.48
N GLN A 22 24.18 -10.29 6.02
CA GLN A 22 22.75 -10.18 5.80
C GLN A 22 22.19 -8.99 6.58
N ALA A 23 21.51 -8.12 5.85
CA ALA A 23 20.95 -6.88 6.36
C ALA A 23 19.72 -6.52 5.52
N ARG A 24 18.84 -5.69 6.07
CA ARG A 24 17.65 -5.20 5.35
C ARG A 24 17.59 -3.69 5.42
N ASN A 25 18.36 -3.05 4.54
CA ASN A 25 18.49 -1.60 4.52
C ASN A 25 17.37 -1.01 3.67
N THR A 26 16.52 -0.19 4.29
CA THR A 26 15.36 0.41 3.62
C THR A 26 15.41 1.93 3.78
N ARG A 27 15.24 2.67 2.69
CA ARG A 27 14.92 4.10 2.72
C ARG A 27 13.49 4.27 2.26
N THR A 28 12.69 5.06 2.96
CA THR A 28 11.30 5.30 2.56
C THR A 28 10.94 6.75 2.79
N VAL A 29 10.37 7.38 1.77
CA VAL A 29 9.81 8.73 1.83
C VAL A 29 8.32 8.63 1.58
N ARG A 30 7.52 9.35 2.37
CA ARG A 30 6.07 9.36 2.24
C ARG A 30 5.57 10.79 2.28
N LEU A 31 4.66 11.10 1.37
CA LEU A 31 3.89 12.34 1.37
C LEU A 31 2.41 11.99 1.21
N ALA A 32 1.56 12.64 1.99
CA ALA A 32 0.13 12.48 1.90
C ALA A 32 -0.55 13.81 2.16
N ASN A 33 -1.68 14.03 1.49
CA ASN A 33 -2.52 15.19 1.67
C ASN A 33 -3.99 14.77 1.67
N VAL A 34 -4.77 15.42 2.53
CA VAL A 34 -6.22 15.45 2.42
C VAL A 34 -6.64 16.90 2.30
N THR A 35 -7.31 17.24 1.21
CA THR A 35 -7.91 18.56 1.03
C THR A 35 -9.42 18.41 1.04
N SER A 36 -10.09 19.20 1.86
CA SER A 36 -11.53 19.12 2.09
C SER A 36 -12.24 20.37 1.57
N VAL A 37 -13.26 20.16 0.75
CA VAL A 37 -14.15 21.22 0.25
C VAL A 37 -15.52 21.04 0.88
N LYS A 38 -15.96 22.04 1.64
CA LYS A 38 -17.30 22.09 2.22
C LYS A 38 -18.32 22.54 1.18
N LEU A 39 -19.48 21.91 1.19
CA LEU A 39 -20.64 22.20 0.34
C LEU A 39 -21.85 22.40 1.25
N ASP A 40 -22.91 23.06 0.75
CA ASP A 40 -24.12 23.31 1.55
C ASP A 40 -24.76 22.00 2.05
N ASN A 41 -24.71 20.96 1.21
CA ASN A 41 -25.30 19.65 1.50
C ASN A 41 -24.27 18.60 1.94
N GLY A 42 -23.00 18.96 2.17
CA GLY A 42 -21.98 17.96 2.47
C GLY A 42 -20.53 18.42 2.32
N GLN A 43 -19.67 17.50 1.92
CA GLN A 43 -18.24 17.70 1.78
C GLN A 43 -17.65 16.76 0.74
N VAL A 44 -16.65 17.24 0.02
CA VAL A 44 -15.77 16.42 -0.82
C VAL A 44 -14.36 16.43 -0.22
N ASP A 45 -13.81 15.25 -0.01
CA ASP A 45 -12.43 15.03 0.43
C ASP A 45 -11.59 14.49 -0.71
N PHE A 46 -10.49 15.16 -1.01
CA PHE A 46 -9.49 14.75 -1.98
C PHE A 46 -8.28 14.20 -1.24
N THR A 47 -8.17 12.87 -1.17
CA THR A 47 -7.02 12.21 -0.54
C THR A 47 -5.98 11.85 -1.60
N THR A 48 -4.74 12.32 -1.46
CA THR A 48 -3.61 11.93 -2.30
C THR A 48 -2.46 11.42 -1.45
N TRP A 49 -1.68 10.48 -2.00
CA TRP A 49 -0.45 10.03 -1.36
C TRP A 49 0.57 9.52 -2.38
N GLY A 50 1.83 9.57 -1.98
CA GLY A 50 2.96 9.00 -2.69
C GLY A 50 3.97 8.44 -1.68
N ILE A 51 4.51 7.27 -2.00
CA ILE A 51 5.50 6.56 -1.20
C ILE A 51 6.58 6.07 -2.15
N HIS A 52 7.80 6.53 -1.93
CA HIS A 52 8.99 5.98 -2.56
C HIS A 52 9.70 5.10 -1.54
N LYS A 53 10.16 3.92 -1.97
CA LYS A 53 10.91 3.01 -1.13
C LYS A 53 12.03 2.36 -1.94
N ASP A 54 13.24 2.53 -1.43
CA ASP A 54 14.43 1.77 -1.83
C ASP A 54 14.71 0.69 -0.79
N LEU A 55 15.03 -0.52 -1.26
CA LEU A 55 15.41 -1.66 -0.45
C LEU A 55 16.72 -2.25 -0.99
N TYR A 56 17.72 -2.32 -0.12
CA TYR A 56 18.93 -3.10 -0.32
C TYR A 56 18.99 -4.19 0.75
N HIS A 57 18.76 -5.43 0.36
CA HIS A 57 18.58 -6.55 1.27
C HIS A 57 19.46 -7.75 0.87
N PRO A 58 20.75 -7.75 1.28
CA PRO A 58 21.54 -8.97 1.29
C PRO A 58 20.89 -10.02 2.21
N ILE A 59 20.51 -11.14 1.60
CA ILE A 59 20.08 -12.39 2.22
C ILE A 59 20.81 -13.54 1.48
N PHE A 60 20.27 -14.75 1.34
CA PHE A 60 20.89 -15.80 0.51
C PHE A 60 21.08 -15.35 -0.98
N GLN A 61 20.46 -14.23 -1.37
CA GLN A 61 20.70 -13.40 -2.55
C GLN A 61 20.72 -11.92 -2.13
N VAL A 62 21.23 -11.00 -2.96
CA VAL A 62 20.97 -9.56 -2.75
C VAL A 62 19.66 -9.21 -3.45
N ILE A 63 18.65 -8.86 -2.66
CA ILE A 63 17.39 -8.29 -3.16
C ILE A 63 17.54 -6.77 -3.21
N ASP A 64 17.37 -6.22 -4.39
CA ASP A 64 17.49 -4.79 -4.66
C ASP A 64 16.22 -4.30 -5.36
N GLN A 65 15.49 -3.44 -4.67
CA GLN A 65 14.19 -2.95 -5.13
C GLN A 65 14.11 -1.44 -5.03
N ASP A 66 13.64 -0.82 -6.10
CA ASP A 66 13.22 0.57 -6.13
C ASP A 66 11.74 0.60 -6.47
N SER A 67 10.91 1.17 -5.59
CA SER A 67 9.47 1.07 -5.70
C SER A 67 8.75 2.38 -5.40
N TRP A 68 7.71 2.63 -6.20
CA TRP A 68 6.75 3.70 -5.99
C TRP A 68 5.38 3.12 -5.72
N THR A 69 4.66 3.69 -4.75
CA THR A 69 3.22 3.50 -4.63
C THR A 69 2.55 4.84 -4.42
N TYR A 70 1.44 5.08 -5.08
CA TYR A 70 0.73 6.35 -5.06
C TYR A 70 -0.76 6.14 -5.27
N GLY A 71 -1.54 7.15 -4.94
CA GLY A 71 -2.96 7.10 -5.19
C GLY A 71 -3.68 8.41 -5.00
N PHE A 72 -4.92 8.40 -5.46
CA PHE A 72 -5.87 9.48 -5.39
C PHE A 72 -7.25 8.90 -5.08
N ALA A 73 -7.94 9.50 -4.11
CA ALA A 73 -9.22 9.03 -3.63
C ALA A 73 -10.14 10.20 -3.29
N PRO A 74 -10.95 10.69 -4.25
CA PRO A 74 -12.03 11.62 -3.96
C PRO A 74 -13.18 10.89 -3.26
N ARG A 75 -13.71 11.49 -2.20
CA ARG A 75 -14.86 10.99 -1.44
C ARG A 75 -15.85 12.13 -1.20
N TYR A 76 -17.09 11.92 -1.56
CA TYR A 76 -18.22 12.77 -1.17
C TYR A 76 -18.93 12.18 0.05
N THR A 77 -19.28 13.04 1.01
CA THR A 77 -20.21 12.72 2.10
C THR A 77 -21.29 13.79 2.14
N GLY A 78 -22.54 13.41 1.94
CA GLY A 78 -23.68 14.31 1.83
C GLY A 78 -24.81 13.95 2.78
N ARG A 79 -25.60 14.97 3.15
CA ARG A 79 -26.82 14.83 3.95
C ARG A 79 -28.00 15.40 3.17
N PHE A 80 -29.09 14.64 3.12
CA PHE A 80 -30.28 14.94 2.35
C PHE A 80 -31.54 14.61 3.15
N THR A 81 -32.68 15.06 2.62
CA THR A 81 -34.00 14.65 3.07
C THR A 81 -34.69 13.89 1.94
N LEU A 82 -35.07 12.64 2.17
CA LEU A 82 -35.76 11.79 1.19
C LEU A 82 -37.10 11.37 1.78
N GLY A 83 -38.21 11.81 1.18
CA GLY A 83 -39.56 11.51 1.70
C GLY A 83 -39.79 12.00 3.14
N GLY A 84 -39.14 13.10 3.53
CA GLY A 84 -39.19 13.64 4.91
C GLY A 84 -38.24 12.97 5.90
N MET A 85 -37.53 11.90 5.50
CA MET A 85 -36.57 11.19 6.34
C MET A 85 -35.16 11.72 6.14
N ARG A 86 -34.35 11.70 7.20
CA ARG A 86 -32.90 12.01 7.12
C ARG A 86 -32.21 10.93 6.28
N ASN A 87 -31.41 11.36 5.31
CA ASN A 87 -30.62 10.47 4.47
C ASN A 87 -29.15 10.92 4.45
N GLU A 88 -28.22 9.98 4.53
CA GLU A 88 -26.78 10.25 4.32
C GLU A 88 -26.25 9.42 3.16
N VAL A 89 -25.51 10.07 2.27
CA VAL A 89 -24.88 9.41 1.12
C VAL A 89 -23.37 9.55 1.22
N ILE A 90 -22.67 8.44 1.00
CA ILE A 90 -21.22 8.41 0.84
C ILE A 90 -20.94 7.84 -0.54
N ALA A 91 -20.22 8.58 -1.36
CA ALA A 91 -19.75 8.10 -2.67
C ALA A 91 -18.26 8.36 -2.80
N GLY A 92 -17.55 7.51 -3.53
CA GLY A 92 -16.14 7.77 -3.76
C GLY A 92 -15.52 6.92 -4.85
N LEU A 93 -14.35 7.38 -5.27
CA LEU A 93 -13.48 6.69 -6.20
C LEU A 93 -12.13 6.47 -5.52
N ARG A 94 -11.42 5.42 -5.91
CA ARG A 94 -10.04 5.20 -5.50
C ARG A 94 -9.23 4.68 -6.67
N PHE A 95 -8.19 5.41 -7.03
CA PHE A 95 -7.12 4.92 -7.87
C PHE A 95 -5.88 4.77 -7.01
N PHE A 96 -5.27 3.59 -7.01
CA PHE A 96 -4.00 3.39 -6.35
C PHE A 96 -3.19 2.27 -6.95
N GLY A 97 -1.88 2.45 -6.96
CA GLY A 97 -0.99 1.48 -7.54
C GLY A 97 0.45 1.94 -7.49
N GLY A 98 1.29 1.25 -8.24
CA GLY A 98 2.71 1.45 -8.14
C GLY A 98 3.49 0.55 -9.07
N ASN A 99 4.79 0.81 -9.09
CA ASN A 99 5.79 0.05 -9.80
C ASN A 99 6.91 -0.37 -8.84
N ASN A 100 7.60 -1.44 -9.20
CA ASN A 100 8.74 -1.96 -8.47
C ASN A 100 9.76 -2.51 -9.47
N ASP A 101 10.92 -1.88 -9.54
CA ASP A 101 12.07 -2.41 -10.26
C ASP A 101 12.73 -3.46 -9.36
N ALA A 102 12.40 -4.73 -9.61
CA ALA A 102 12.83 -5.86 -8.80
C ALA A 102 14.08 -6.50 -9.41
N ARG A 103 15.20 -6.40 -8.70
CA ARG A 103 16.47 -7.01 -9.08
C ARG A 103 16.93 -7.99 -8.01
N GLN A 104 17.52 -9.09 -8.43
CA GLN A 104 18.19 -10.03 -7.54
C GLN A 104 19.56 -10.38 -8.08
N TYR A 105 20.49 -10.58 -7.15
CA TYR A 105 21.87 -10.94 -7.44
C TYR A 105 22.30 -12.09 -6.54
N ILE A 106 23.32 -12.85 -6.97
CA ILE A 106 24.10 -13.67 -6.05
C ILE A 106 24.65 -12.77 -4.95
N ASN A 107 24.55 -13.19 -3.69
CA ASN A 107 25.15 -12.46 -2.58
C ASN A 107 26.63 -12.81 -2.44
N VAL A 108 27.50 -11.80 -2.56
CA VAL A 108 28.94 -11.90 -2.30
C VAL A 108 29.25 -11.06 -1.07
N ASN A 109 29.14 -11.69 0.11
CA ASN A 109 29.44 -11.06 1.41
C ASN A 109 28.78 -9.67 1.60
N GLY A 110 27.48 -9.56 1.30
CA GLY A 110 26.70 -8.33 1.41
C GLY A 110 26.60 -7.51 0.12
N THR A 111 27.36 -7.87 -0.91
CA THR A 111 27.47 -7.13 -2.17
C THR A 111 26.81 -7.84 -3.34
N ARG A 112 26.37 -7.08 -4.35
CA ARG A 112 25.76 -7.61 -5.59
C ARG A 112 26.80 -8.38 -6.40
N GLY A 113 26.58 -9.68 -6.61
CA GLY A 113 27.29 -10.52 -7.57
C GLY A 113 26.59 -10.57 -8.94
N ALA A 114 26.64 -11.72 -9.61
CA ALA A 114 25.93 -11.91 -10.88
C ALA A 114 24.41 -11.76 -10.70
N GLN A 115 23.77 -11.05 -11.64
CA GLN A 115 22.32 -10.83 -11.62
C GLN A 115 21.56 -12.11 -11.94
N THR A 116 20.62 -12.49 -11.08
CA THR A 116 19.79 -13.68 -11.21
C THR A 116 18.36 -13.36 -11.61
N LEU A 117 17.89 -12.14 -11.34
CA LEU A 117 16.57 -11.67 -11.74
C LEU A 117 16.60 -10.17 -12.00
N ASN A 118 15.87 -9.74 -13.03
CA ASN A 118 15.61 -8.36 -13.36
C ASN A 118 14.22 -8.27 -13.98
N ALA A 119 13.30 -7.64 -13.26
CA ALA A 119 11.92 -7.50 -13.69
C ALA A 119 11.31 -6.22 -13.15
N ARG A 120 10.48 -5.59 -13.98
CA ARG A 120 9.57 -4.54 -13.54
C ARG A 120 8.23 -5.16 -13.15
N GLN A 121 7.72 -4.80 -11.98
CA GLN A 121 6.42 -5.24 -11.49
C GLN A 121 5.49 -4.05 -11.34
N ASP A 122 4.35 -4.08 -12.02
CA ASP A 122 3.35 -3.01 -12.00
C ASP A 122 2.03 -3.53 -11.40
N ALA A 123 1.43 -2.74 -10.51
CA ALA A 123 0.19 -3.11 -9.84
C ALA A 123 -0.74 -1.90 -9.67
N TYR A 124 -1.91 -1.92 -10.33
CA TYR A 124 -2.90 -0.84 -10.26
C TYR A 124 -4.28 -1.35 -9.86
N ASN A 125 -5.02 -0.54 -9.10
CA ASN A 125 -6.34 -0.83 -8.60
C ASN A 125 -7.23 0.39 -8.82
N TYR A 126 -8.45 0.12 -9.25
CA TYR A 126 -9.49 1.11 -9.53
C TYR A 126 -10.74 0.67 -8.77
N GLU A 127 -11.28 1.55 -7.94
CA GLU A 127 -12.45 1.28 -7.11
C GLU A 127 -13.45 2.43 -7.25
N ALA A 128 -14.73 2.09 -7.30
CA ALA A 128 -15.84 3.02 -7.13
C ALA A 128 -16.81 2.44 -6.10
N TYR A 129 -17.33 3.28 -5.21
CA TYR A 129 -18.28 2.85 -4.19
C TYR A 129 -19.34 3.90 -3.92
N LEU A 130 -20.51 3.41 -3.52
CA LEU A 130 -21.65 4.21 -3.08
C LEU A 130 -22.29 3.51 -1.88
N GLU A 131 -22.63 4.27 -0.87
CA GLU A 131 -23.36 3.84 0.32
C GLU A 131 -24.43 4.87 0.64
N ASP A 132 -25.62 4.40 0.93
CA ASP A 132 -26.78 5.18 1.32
C ASP A 132 -27.25 4.74 2.72
N ARG A 133 -27.64 5.71 3.54
CA ARG A 133 -28.11 5.50 4.91
C ARG A 133 -29.40 6.29 5.13
N LEU A 134 -30.53 5.59 5.03
CA LEU A 134 -31.85 6.17 5.24
C LEU A 134 -32.31 5.94 6.68
N TYR A 135 -32.51 7.02 7.43
CA TYR A 135 -32.99 6.96 8.81
C TYR A 135 -34.50 6.81 8.86
N VAL A 136 -34.97 5.57 9.05
CA VAL A 136 -36.38 5.22 9.23
C VAL A 136 -36.90 5.58 10.63
N ALA A 137 -35.99 5.85 11.58
CA ALA A 137 -36.27 6.43 12.89
C ALA A 137 -35.07 7.30 13.34
N PRO A 138 -35.19 8.14 14.40
CA PRO A 138 -34.11 9.05 14.83
C PRO A 138 -32.75 8.35 15.08
N THR A 139 -32.80 7.09 15.51
CA THR A 139 -31.64 6.27 15.90
C THR A 139 -31.51 4.98 15.07
N VAL A 140 -32.39 4.73 14.09
CA VAL A 140 -32.38 3.50 13.27
C VAL A 140 -32.28 3.88 11.80
N ALA A 141 -31.29 3.32 11.11
CA ALA A 141 -31.08 3.50 9.67
C ALA A 141 -31.10 2.17 8.92
N LEU A 142 -31.70 2.18 7.73
CA LEU A 142 -31.50 1.16 6.71
C LEU A 142 -30.33 1.59 5.83
N MET A 143 -29.39 0.68 5.59
CA MET A 143 -28.18 0.96 4.84
C MET A 143 -28.04 0.01 3.66
N ALA A 144 -27.69 0.56 2.51
CA ALA A 144 -27.40 -0.20 1.31
C ALA A 144 -26.17 0.39 0.62
N GLY A 145 -25.40 -0.44 -0.06
CA GLY A 145 -24.22 0.02 -0.76
C GLY A 145 -23.78 -0.91 -1.87
N VAL A 146 -23.03 -0.36 -2.80
CA VAL A 146 -22.46 -1.07 -3.94
C VAL A 146 -21.00 -0.66 -4.12
N LYS A 147 -20.19 -1.61 -4.59
CA LYS A 147 -18.77 -1.39 -4.90
C LYS A 147 -18.39 -2.11 -6.18
N ALA A 148 -17.67 -1.42 -7.04
CA ALA A 148 -17.05 -1.98 -8.24
C ALA A 148 -15.52 -1.85 -8.13
N TYR A 149 -14.80 -2.87 -8.56
CA TYR A 149 -13.33 -2.87 -8.54
C TYR A 149 -12.73 -3.52 -9.80
N ARG A 150 -11.58 -3.00 -10.23
CA ARG A 150 -10.76 -3.57 -11.29
C ARG A 150 -9.29 -3.51 -10.90
N ASN A 151 -8.58 -4.60 -11.12
CA ASN A 151 -7.17 -4.72 -10.80
C ASN A 151 -6.36 -5.09 -12.06
N ARG A 152 -5.18 -4.48 -12.22
CA ARG A 152 -4.17 -4.86 -13.22
C ARG A 152 -2.89 -5.22 -12.49
N ARG A 153 -2.26 -6.33 -12.91
CA ARG A 153 -0.97 -6.79 -12.44
C ARG A 153 -0.15 -7.21 -13.66
N GLU A 154 1.08 -6.76 -13.73
CA GLU A 154 1.98 -7.05 -14.86
C GLU A 154 3.40 -7.24 -14.34
N ILE A 155 4.12 -8.19 -14.95
CA ILE A 155 5.52 -8.43 -14.68
C ILE A 155 6.23 -8.48 -16.02
N THR A 156 7.21 -7.59 -16.19
CA THR A 156 7.97 -7.46 -17.44
C THR A 156 9.44 -7.75 -17.14
N PRO A 157 10.00 -8.86 -17.64
CA PRO A 157 11.43 -9.11 -17.58
C PRO A 157 12.20 -7.99 -18.26
N THR A 158 13.24 -7.50 -17.60
CA THR A 158 14.11 -6.42 -18.09
C THR A 158 15.50 -7.00 -18.37
N ARG A 159 16.09 -6.64 -19.52
CA ARG A 159 17.44 -7.09 -19.88
C ARG A 159 18.49 -6.40 -19.02
#